data_AF-A0AAN6KIB8-F1
#
_entry.id   AF-A0AAN6KIB8-F1
#
_cell.length_a   1.000
_cell.length_b   1.000
_cell.length_c   1.000
_cell.angle_alpha   90.00
_cell.angle_beta   90.00
_cell.angle_gamma   90.00
#
_symmetry.space_group_name_H-M   'P 1'
#
loop_
_entity.id
_entity.type
_entity.pdbx_description
1 polymer ?
#
loop_
_entity_poly.entity_id
_entity_poly.type
_entity_poly.pdbx_seq_one_letter_code
_entity_poly.pdbx_strand_id
1 'polypeptide(L)'
;MTKPQWLLELEENGYVVVPNVIPQASCDQFVESSLQWLESFPHGFKRDDRSTWDEAHLPSGHKGGLYNRYSVNHEAFVWKIRTEPGIIKVFEQIWGTEDLITSFDGLNVSLPVNPKTGRTDISETVPWPHIDQNPRKVDRFEL
;
A
#
# COMPACT_ATOMS: atom_id res chain seq x y z
N MET A 1 17.83 26.52 7.21
CA MET A 1 18.40 25.32 6.55
C MET A 1 17.90 25.29 5.12
N THR A 2 18.76 24.96 4.17
CA THR A 2 18.36 24.81 2.76
C THR A 2 17.44 23.60 2.60
N LYS A 3 16.38 23.76 1.81
CA LYS A 3 15.40 22.72 1.53
C LYS A 3 16.07 21.55 0.79
N PRO A 4 15.85 20.28 1.21
CA PRO A 4 16.34 19.11 0.49
C PRO A 4 15.88 19.07 -0.97
N GLN A 5 16.73 18.55 -1.87
CA GLN A 5 16.44 18.47 -3.31
C GLN A 5 15.15 17.71 -3.62
N TRP A 6 14.90 16.58 -2.94
CA TRP A 6 13.70 15.76 -3.16
C TRP A 6 12.40 16.52 -2.83
N LEU A 7 12.44 17.48 -1.91
CA LEU A 7 11.28 18.31 -1.61
C LEU A 7 11.04 19.39 -2.68
N LEU A 8 12.08 19.81 -3.40
CA LEU A 8 11.94 20.69 -4.58
C LEU A 8 11.34 19.90 -5.75
N GLU A 9 11.81 18.66 -5.95
CA GLU A 9 11.26 17.75 -6.97
C GLU A 9 9.79 17.42 -6.72
N LEU A 10 9.40 17.26 -5.44
CA LEU A 10 7.99 17.05 -5.07
C LEU A 10 7.13 18.28 -5.44
N GLU A 11 7.61 19.50 -5.18
CA GLU A 11 6.88 20.73 -5.54
C GLU A 11 6.77 20.92 -7.06
N GLU A 12 7.83 20.60 -7.80
CA GLU A 12 7.86 20.77 -9.25
C GLU A 12 7.03 19.72 -9.99
N ASN A 13 7.13 18.45 -9.59
CA ASN A 13 6.55 17.33 -10.33
C ASN A 13 5.23 16.83 -9.76
N GLY A 14 4.89 17.17 -8.52
CA GLY A 14 3.74 16.62 -7.79
C GLY A 14 3.94 15.18 -7.30
N TYR A 15 5.13 14.59 -7.48
CA TYR A 15 5.51 13.29 -6.92
C TYR A 15 7.03 13.21 -6.71
N VAL A 16 7.47 12.29 -5.84
CA VAL A 16 8.89 12.01 -5.61
C VAL A 16 9.08 10.57 -5.09
N VAL A 17 10.24 9.97 -5.38
CA VAL A 17 10.66 8.69 -4.79
C VAL A 17 11.81 8.94 -3.83
N VAL A 18 11.61 8.63 -2.55
CA VAL A 18 12.65 8.71 -1.54
C VAL A 18 13.18 7.29 -1.26
N PRO A 19 14.40 6.94 -1.71
CA PRO A 19 14.93 5.59 -1.52
C PRO A 19 15.36 5.37 -0.07
N ASN A 20 15.40 4.10 0.35
CA ASN A 20 15.94 3.67 1.65
C ASN A 20 15.24 4.29 2.89
N VAL A 21 13.95 4.63 2.77
CA VAL A 21 13.14 5.15 3.89
C VAL A 21 12.89 4.08 4.94
N ILE A 22 12.65 2.85 4.50
CA ILE A 22 12.31 1.71 5.36
C ILE A 22 13.47 0.71 5.28
N PRO A 23 14.00 0.21 6.42
CA PRO A 23 15.01 -0.83 6.41
C PRO A 23 14.51 -2.09 5.72
N GLN A 24 15.37 -2.78 4.96
CA GLN A 24 15.00 -3.99 4.22
C GLN A 24 14.34 -5.05 5.12
N ALA A 25 14.86 -5.27 6.34
CA ALA A 25 14.29 -6.22 7.28
C ALA A 25 12.84 -5.86 7.71
N SER A 26 12.51 -4.57 7.83
CA SER A 26 11.14 -4.12 8.11
C SER A 26 10.22 -4.38 6.91
N CYS A 27 10.71 -4.18 5.68
CA CYS A 27 9.98 -4.53 4.46
C CYS A 27 9.70 -6.04 4.38
N ASP A 28 10.72 -6.87 4.58
CA ASP A 28 10.61 -8.33 4.53
C ASP A 28 9.60 -8.85 5.57
N GLN A 29 9.64 -8.28 6.78
CA GLN A 29 8.68 -8.62 7.83
C GLN A 29 7.24 -8.20 7.49
N PHE A 30 7.06 -7.04 6.84
CA PHE A 30 5.74 -6.58 6.41
C PHE A 30 5.16 -7.50 5.32
N VAL A 31 5.98 -7.91 4.35
CA VAL A 31 5.59 -8.88 3.32
C VAL A 31 5.21 -10.22 3.96
N GLU A 32 6.04 -10.73 4.86
CA GLU A 32 5.77 -11.98 5.57
C GLU A 32 4.46 -11.92 6.35
N SER A 33 4.25 -10.84 7.12
CA SER A 33 3.03 -10.66 7.92
C SER A 33 1.77 -10.54 7.05
N SER A 34 1.89 -9.89 5.89
CA SER A 34 0.79 -9.74 4.92
C SER A 34 0.37 -11.09 4.32
N LEU A 35 1.34 -11.96 4.02
CA LEU A 35 1.07 -13.31 3.52
C LEU A 35 0.53 -14.23 4.62
N GLN A 36 1.06 -14.14 5.85
CA GLN A 36 0.51 -14.87 7.01
C GLN A 36 -0.94 -14.46 7.28
N TRP A 37 -1.24 -13.18 7.13
CA TRP A 37 -2.61 -12.68 7.27
C TRP A 37 -3.54 -13.32 6.23
N LEU A 38 -3.13 -13.44 4.96
CA LEU A 38 -3.93 -14.17 3.95
C LEU A 38 -4.11 -15.66 4.29
N GLU A 39 -3.04 -16.32 4.75
CA GLU A 39 -3.06 -17.74 5.13
C GLU A 39 -3.89 -18.02 6.39
N SER A 40 -4.13 -17.00 7.22
CA SER A 40 -4.92 -17.14 8.45
C SER A 40 -6.41 -17.39 8.20
N PHE A 41 -6.91 -17.09 6.99
CA PHE A 41 -8.30 -17.30 6.64
C PHE A 41 -8.60 -18.77 6.35
N PRO A 42 -9.79 -19.27 6.72
CA PRO A 42 -10.17 -20.68 6.55
C PRO A 42 -10.59 -21.02 5.12
N HIS A 43 -9.92 -20.44 4.12
CA HIS A 43 -10.18 -20.64 2.69
C HIS A 43 -9.12 -21.53 2.02
N GLY A 44 -8.01 -21.80 2.71
CA GLY A 44 -7.00 -22.76 2.25
C GLY A 44 -5.94 -22.17 1.32
N PHE A 45 -5.82 -20.84 1.23
CA PHE A 45 -4.69 -20.20 0.57
C PHE A 45 -3.35 -20.67 1.16
N LYS A 46 -2.41 -20.96 0.28
CA LYS A 46 -1.02 -21.30 0.59
C LYS A 46 -0.11 -20.53 -0.36
N ARG A 47 0.80 -19.72 0.18
CA ARG A 47 1.67 -18.87 -0.64
C ARG A 47 2.62 -19.66 -1.55
N ASP A 48 2.89 -20.92 -1.24
CA ASP A 48 3.79 -21.80 -1.98
C ASP A 48 3.06 -22.76 -2.93
N ASP A 49 1.72 -22.79 -2.88
CA ASP A 49 0.89 -23.62 -3.75
C ASP A 49 0.00 -22.76 -4.66
N ARG A 50 0.43 -22.61 -5.90
CA ARG A 50 -0.27 -21.82 -6.92
C ARG A 50 -1.67 -22.34 -7.24
N SER A 51 -1.98 -23.61 -6.97
CA SER A 51 -3.34 -24.13 -7.16
C SER A 51 -4.36 -23.50 -6.22
N THR A 52 -3.89 -22.86 -5.14
CA THR A 52 -4.71 -22.10 -4.18
C THR A 52 -4.74 -20.60 -4.48
N TRP A 53 -4.15 -20.17 -5.60
CA TRP A 53 -4.15 -18.76 -6.00
C TRP A 53 -5.37 -18.51 -6.88
N ASP A 54 -6.54 -18.50 -6.26
CA ASP A 54 -7.82 -18.16 -6.89
C ASP A 54 -8.74 -17.44 -5.89
N GLU A 55 -9.90 -16.99 -6.35
CA GLU A 55 -10.88 -16.30 -5.51
C GLU A 55 -11.46 -17.20 -4.40
N ALA A 56 -11.58 -18.52 -4.62
CA ALA A 56 -12.17 -19.43 -3.66
C ALA A 56 -11.29 -19.66 -2.42
N HIS A 57 -9.98 -19.49 -2.57
CA HIS A 57 -9.00 -19.69 -1.51
C HIS A 57 -8.58 -18.41 -0.78
N LEU A 58 -8.95 -17.22 -1.28
CA LEU A 58 -8.60 -15.94 -0.66
C LEU A 58 -9.78 -15.34 0.12
N PRO A 59 -9.53 -14.49 1.14
CA PRO A 59 -10.58 -13.67 1.74
C PRO A 59 -11.19 -12.71 0.71
N SER A 60 -12.47 -12.36 0.89
CA SER A 60 -13.12 -11.37 0.00
C SER A 60 -12.40 -10.03 0.05
N GLY A 61 -11.90 -9.59 -1.11
CA GLY A 61 -11.29 -8.29 -1.33
C GLY A 61 -11.98 -7.53 -2.47
N HIS A 62 -11.45 -6.35 -2.78
CA HIS A 62 -11.77 -5.61 -3.99
C HIS A 62 -10.80 -6.00 -5.11
N LYS A 63 -11.00 -5.42 -6.29
CA LYS A 63 -10.18 -5.67 -7.48
C LYS A 63 -8.67 -5.45 -7.17
N GLY A 64 -7.84 -6.36 -7.69
CA GLY A 64 -6.38 -6.20 -7.65
C GLY A 64 -5.76 -6.34 -6.26
N GLY A 65 -6.24 -7.29 -5.46
CA GLY A 65 -5.65 -7.59 -4.14
C GLY A 65 -5.86 -6.51 -3.09
N LEU A 66 -6.81 -5.60 -3.28
CA LEU A 66 -7.13 -4.55 -2.32
C LEU A 66 -8.05 -5.08 -1.22
N TYR A 67 -7.58 -5.06 0.02
CA TYR A 67 -8.32 -5.42 1.21
C TYR A 67 -8.59 -4.20 2.07
N ASN A 68 -9.86 -3.90 2.29
CA ASN A 68 -10.35 -2.83 3.17
C ASN A 68 -11.43 -3.35 4.16
N ARG A 69 -11.52 -4.68 4.29
CA ARG A 69 -12.42 -5.40 5.20
C ARG A 69 -11.62 -6.04 6.34
N TYR A 70 -12.32 -6.73 7.24
CA TYR A 70 -11.73 -7.49 8.35
C TYR A 70 -10.90 -6.64 9.31
N SER A 71 -11.15 -5.33 9.33
CA SER A 71 -10.33 -4.38 10.08
C SER A 71 -8.84 -4.48 9.75
N VAL A 72 -8.49 -4.89 8.52
CA VAL A 72 -7.09 -5.08 8.07
C VAL A 72 -6.26 -3.82 8.27
N ASN A 73 -6.89 -2.66 8.14
CA ASN A 73 -6.30 -1.35 8.38
C ASN A 73 -5.87 -1.14 9.86
N HIS A 74 -6.27 -2.01 10.78
CA HIS A 74 -5.91 -1.98 12.20
C HIS A 74 -5.10 -3.20 12.65
N GLU A 75 -4.67 -4.05 11.72
CA GLU A 75 -3.77 -5.16 12.04
C GLU A 75 -2.44 -4.66 12.58
N ALA A 76 -1.84 -5.43 13.50
CA ALA A 76 -0.61 -5.02 14.18
C ALA A 76 0.55 -4.74 13.21
N PHE A 77 0.67 -5.51 12.14
CA PHE A 77 1.73 -5.31 11.13
C PHE A 77 1.50 -4.06 10.28
N VAL A 78 0.24 -3.67 10.05
CA VAL A 78 -0.13 -2.43 9.35
C VAL A 78 0.14 -1.21 10.23
N TRP A 79 -0.11 -1.30 11.54
CA TRP A 79 0.31 -0.24 12.47
C TRP A 79 1.82 -0.09 12.53
N LYS A 80 2.55 -1.21 12.60
CA LYS A 80 4.01 -1.20 12.69
C LYS A 80 4.66 -0.43 11.54
N ILE A 81 4.22 -0.66 10.29
CA ILE A 81 4.79 0.04 9.14
C ILE A 81 4.43 1.54 9.15
N ARG A 82 3.22 1.91 9.57
CA ARG A 82 2.80 3.33 9.68
C ARG A 82 3.63 4.10 10.69
N THR A 83 4.12 3.43 11.73
CA THR A 83 4.95 4.03 12.78
C THR A 83 6.44 3.98 12.47
N GLU A 84 6.86 3.58 11.26
CA GLU A 84 8.30 3.51 10.99
C GLU A 84 8.94 4.91 11.02
N PRO A 85 10.02 5.11 11.80
CA PRO A 85 10.63 6.43 11.98
C PRO A 85 11.05 7.10 10.66
N GLY A 86 11.48 6.30 9.67
CA GLY A 86 11.82 6.80 8.35
C GLY A 86 10.63 7.41 7.61
N ILE A 87 9.44 6.78 7.69
CA ILE A 87 8.22 7.31 7.09
C ILE A 87 7.81 8.60 7.81
N ILE A 88 7.76 8.57 9.15
CA ILE A 88 7.40 9.74 9.96
C ILE A 88 8.30 10.93 9.59
N LYS A 89 9.62 10.74 9.59
CA LYS A 89 10.60 11.79 9.27
C LYS A 89 10.45 12.37 7.85
N VAL A 90 9.98 11.60 6.88
CA VAL A 90 9.67 12.12 5.54
C VAL A 90 8.47 13.08 5.62
N PHE A 91 7.40 12.69 6.31
CA PHE A 91 6.22 13.55 6.49
C PHE A 91 6.50 14.78 7.36
N GLU A 92 7.34 14.67 8.38
CA GLU A 92 7.77 15.82 9.19
C GLU A 92 8.44 16.90 8.33
N GLN A 93 9.28 16.48 7.38
CA GLN A 93 9.95 17.38 6.45
C GLN A 93 8.99 17.99 5.42
N ILE A 94 7.99 17.23 4.96
CA ILE A 94 6.97 17.74 4.03
C ILE A 94 6.14 18.83 4.71
N TRP A 95 5.66 18.57 5.93
CA TRP A 95 4.72 19.45 6.62
C TRP A 95 5.39 20.50 7.51
N GLY A 96 6.69 20.36 7.81
CA GLY A 96 7.42 21.26 8.70
C GLY A 96 6.99 21.16 10.17
N THR A 97 6.45 20.01 10.60
CA THR A 97 5.99 19.76 11.97
C THR A 97 6.17 18.30 12.36
N GLU A 98 6.44 18.05 13.64
CA GLU A 98 6.44 16.71 14.27
C GLU A 98 5.05 16.29 14.77
N ASP A 99 4.11 17.25 14.86
CA ASP A 99 2.71 17.00 15.24
C ASP A 99 1.92 16.46 14.05
N LEU A 100 2.09 15.15 13.81
CA LEU A 100 1.49 14.43 12.68
C LEU A 100 0.39 13.48 13.15
N ILE A 101 -0.67 13.41 12.35
CA ILE A 101 -1.69 12.35 12.43
C ILE A 101 -1.58 11.42 11.24
N THR A 102 -1.89 10.14 11.44
CA THR A 102 -1.87 9.15 10.35
C THR A 102 -3.29 8.88 9.86
N SER A 103 -3.48 8.88 8.54
CA SER A 103 -4.72 8.40 7.93
C SER A 103 -4.71 6.87 7.87
N PHE A 104 -5.86 6.25 8.10
CA PHE A 104 -6.00 4.81 7.98
C PHE A 104 -6.52 4.45 6.59
N ASP A 105 -5.84 3.51 5.95
CA ASP A 105 -6.25 2.97 4.66
C ASP A 105 -6.15 1.43 4.67
N GLY A 106 -6.67 0.79 3.63
CA GLY A 106 -6.58 -0.64 3.40
C GLY A 106 -5.16 -1.14 3.14
N LEU A 107 -5.09 -2.42 2.80
CA LEU A 107 -3.87 -3.13 2.43
C LEU A 107 -4.00 -3.64 1.00
N ASN A 108 -2.94 -3.53 0.20
CA ASN A 108 -2.88 -4.24 -1.07
C ASN A 108 -1.90 -5.43 -0.95
N VAL A 109 -2.41 -6.65 -1.15
CA VAL A 109 -1.60 -7.86 -1.33
C VAL A 109 -2.00 -8.49 -2.65
N SER A 110 -1.26 -8.15 -3.70
CA SER A 110 -1.50 -8.66 -5.05
C SER A 110 -0.64 -9.87 -5.34
N LEU A 111 -1.28 -10.98 -5.71
CA LEU A 111 -0.59 -12.10 -6.33
C LEU A 111 -0.34 -11.79 -7.81
N PRO A 112 0.74 -12.30 -8.42
CA PRO A 112 0.96 -12.17 -9.85
C PRO A 112 -0.27 -12.63 -10.64
N VAL A 113 -0.63 -11.93 -11.70
CA VAL A 113 -1.69 -12.34 -12.64
C VAL A 113 -1.02 -12.73 -13.94
N ASN A 114 -0.88 -14.03 -14.20
CA ASN A 114 -0.18 -14.58 -15.36
C ASN A 114 -0.41 -16.10 -15.44
N PRO A 115 -0.81 -16.65 -16.61
CA PRO A 115 -0.94 -18.11 -16.81
C PRO A 115 0.27 -18.96 -16.42
N LYS A 116 1.49 -18.41 -16.46
CA LYS A 116 2.74 -19.12 -16.15
C LYS A 116 3.16 -19.00 -14.68
N THR A 117 2.81 -17.90 -14.02
CA THR A 117 3.43 -17.51 -12.75
C THR A 117 2.45 -17.04 -11.68
N GLY A 118 1.14 -17.09 -11.93
CA GLY A 118 0.17 -16.45 -11.06
C GLY A 118 -1.27 -16.90 -11.22
N ARG A 119 -2.18 -16.03 -10.78
CA ARG A 119 -3.63 -16.12 -10.93
C ARG A 119 -4.03 -16.30 -12.39
N THR A 120 -5.01 -17.15 -12.64
CA THR A 120 -5.60 -17.38 -13.98
C THR A 120 -7.09 -17.14 -14.03
N ASP A 121 -7.73 -16.94 -12.87
CA ASP A 121 -9.16 -16.71 -12.71
C ASP A 121 -9.56 -15.25 -12.89
N ILE A 122 -8.60 -14.33 -12.88
CA ILE A 122 -8.79 -12.90 -13.13
C ILE A 122 -7.91 -12.40 -14.28
N SER A 123 -8.36 -11.34 -14.94
CA SER A 123 -7.59 -10.64 -15.97
C SER A 123 -6.66 -9.58 -15.38
N GLU A 124 -5.58 -9.28 -16.09
CA GLU A 124 -4.70 -8.15 -15.75
C GLU A 124 -5.49 -6.83 -15.67
N THR A 125 -5.11 -5.97 -14.73
CA THR A 125 -5.74 -4.66 -14.59
C THR A 125 -5.21 -3.73 -15.67
N VAL A 126 -6.11 -3.15 -16.46
CA VAL A 126 -5.77 -2.11 -17.44
C VAL A 126 -5.47 -0.77 -16.73
N PRO A 127 -4.59 0.07 -17.29
CA PRO A 127 -4.38 1.42 -16.78
C PRO A 127 -5.71 2.17 -16.64
N TRP A 128 -5.92 2.78 -15.48
CA TRP A 128 -7.10 3.57 -15.18
C TRP A 128 -6.65 4.93 -14.63
N PRO A 129 -6.28 5.89 -15.50
CA PRO A 129 -5.92 7.23 -15.06
C PRO A 129 -7.15 7.91 -14.43
N HIS A 130 -7.02 8.31 -13.17
CA HIS A 130 -8.03 9.03 -12.42
C HIS A 130 -7.35 9.97 -11.42
N ILE A 131 -8.15 10.84 -10.80
CA ILE A 131 -7.74 11.71 -9.71
C ILE A 131 -8.62 11.36 -8.51
N ASP A 132 -7.99 11.00 -7.39
CA ASP A 132 -8.67 10.87 -6.10
C ASP A 132 -8.96 12.25 -5.51
N GLN A 133 -9.88 12.33 -4.54
CA GLN A 133 -10.34 13.58 -3.92
C GLN A 133 -10.75 14.65 -4.96
N ASN A 134 -12.02 14.62 -5.37
CA ASN A 134 -12.55 15.63 -6.29
C ASN A 134 -12.37 17.05 -5.72
N PRO A 135 -11.85 18.00 -6.50
CA PRO A 135 -11.80 19.39 -6.07
C PRO A 135 -13.24 19.84 -5.82
N ARG A 136 -13.51 20.43 -4.64
CA ARG A 136 -14.86 20.90 -4.30
C ARG A 136 -15.36 21.94 -5.31
N LYS A 137 -14.45 22.62 -6.02
CA LYS A 137 -14.75 23.55 -7.10
C LYS A 137 -13.76 23.35 -8.25
N VAL A 138 -14.28 23.24 -9.48
CA VAL A 138 -13.47 22.97 -10.68
C VAL A 138 -12.49 24.12 -10.99
N ASP A 139 -12.78 25.34 -10.53
CA ASP A 139 -11.93 26.53 -10.70
C ASP A 139 -10.87 26.68 -9.61
N ARG A 140 -10.87 25.85 -8.56
CA ARG A 140 -9.92 25.93 -7.43
C ARG A 140 -9.58 24.56 -6.85
N PHE A 141 -8.33 24.15 -7.00
CA PHE A 141 -7.74 23.06 -6.21
C PHE A 141 -7.46 23.58 -4.79
N GLU A 142 -8.50 23.55 -3.95
CA GLU A 142 -8.34 23.68 -2.50
C GLU A 142 -8.43 22.26 -1.92
N LEU A 143 -7.29 21.75 -1.42
CA LEU A 143 -7.22 20.51 -0.63
C LEU A 143 -7.78 20.76 0.78
#